data_AF-A0A9E4CQT8-F1
#
_entry.id   AF-A0A9E4CQT8-F1
#
_cell.length_a   1.000
_cell.length_b   1.000
_cell.length_c   1.000
_cell.angle_alpha   90.00
_cell.angle_beta   90.00
_cell.angle_gamma   90.00
#
_symmetry.space_group_name_H-M   'P 1'
#
loop_
_entity.id
_entity.type
_entity.pdbx_description
1 polymer ?
#
loop_
_entity_poly.entity_id
_entity_poly.type
_entity_poly.pdbx_seq_one_letter_code
_entity_poly.pdbx_strand_id
1 'polypeptide(L)'
;MSVRQASTAVQEDREHIVREGLTMALYMAIVLLAVLAGAEPSVADVEDELPRLIPGTAIGLMLAHVFAFSLSHVTVMDAGGVSRRGERLETIGAMLTGAVAVVAVAEAPLLLIDDIARAATWASMFLVAVIAATAWYAARTAGSSRRRALGYTAAVVVAATAVVAVKSLLGGH
;
A
#
# COMPACT_ATOMS: atom_id res chain seq x y z
N MET A 1 -24.28 25.03 15.65
CA MET A 1 -23.05 24.59 14.96
C MET A 1 -22.86 25.49 13.75
N SER A 2 -21.75 26.23 13.68
CA SER A 2 -21.51 27.19 12.60
C SER A 2 -21.19 26.47 11.29
N VAL A 3 -21.61 27.01 10.13
CA VAL A 3 -21.31 26.44 8.79
C VAL A 3 -19.80 26.17 8.60
N ARG A 4 -18.93 27.01 9.19
CA ARG A 4 -17.47 26.80 9.19
C ARG A 4 -17.01 25.58 10.00
N GLN A 5 -17.70 25.26 11.10
CA GLN A 5 -17.36 24.09 11.92
C GLN A 5 -17.79 22.78 11.25
N ALA A 6 -18.89 22.80 10.50
CA ALA A 6 -19.32 21.64 9.71
C ALA A 6 -18.36 21.36 8.54
N SER A 7 -17.85 22.41 7.87
CA SER A 7 -16.88 22.23 6.77
C SER A 7 -15.52 21.71 7.23
N THR A 8 -15.05 22.11 8.42
CA THR A 8 -13.76 21.64 8.95
C THR A 8 -13.81 20.16 9.35
N ALA A 9 -14.89 19.73 10.02
CA ALA A 9 -15.05 18.33 10.42
C ALA A 9 -15.09 17.38 9.22
N VAL A 10 -15.87 17.72 8.18
CA VAL A 10 -15.94 16.92 6.95
C VAL A 10 -14.59 16.86 6.21
N GLN A 11 -13.79 17.91 6.30
CA GLN A 11 -12.46 17.95 5.68
C GLN A 11 -11.46 17.08 6.46
N GLU A 12 -11.46 17.15 7.80
CA GLU A 12 -10.62 16.32 8.67
C GLU A 12 -10.91 14.82 8.46
N ASP A 13 -12.19 14.42 8.35
CA ASP A 13 -12.59 13.04 8.08
C ASP A 13 -12.07 12.55 6.72
N ARG A 14 -12.18 13.38 5.68
CA ARG A 14 -11.66 13.05 4.34
C ARG A 14 -10.14 12.93 4.34
N GLU A 15 -9.44 13.83 5.00
CA GLU A 15 -7.98 13.77 5.13
C GLU A 15 -7.53 12.51 5.86
N HIS A 16 -8.28 12.07 6.88
CA HIS A 16 -8.05 10.82 7.59
C HIS A 16 -8.24 9.60 6.68
N ILE A 17 -9.37 9.51 5.95
CA ILE A 17 -9.67 8.40 5.03
C ILE A 17 -8.61 8.30 3.91
N VAL A 18 -8.23 9.43 3.31
CA VAL A 18 -7.21 9.48 2.26
C VAL A 18 -5.86 9.03 2.80
N ARG A 19 -5.49 9.48 4.01
CA ARG A 19 -4.24 9.06 4.65
C ARG A 19 -4.18 7.55 4.84
N GLU A 20 -5.28 6.95 5.28
CA GLU A 20 -5.31 5.50 5.53
C GLU A 20 -5.23 4.68 4.23
N GLY A 21 -5.93 5.11 3.18
CA GLY A 21 -5.79 4.50 1.85
C GLY A 21 -4.36 4.60 1.30
N LEU A 22 -3.69 5.74 1.50
CA LEU A 22 -2.29 5.93 1.09
C LEU A 22 -1.32 5.08 1.88
N THR A 23 -1.52 4.96 3.20
CA THR A 23 -0.74 4.06 4.05
C THR A 23 -0.83 2.63 3.54
N MET A 24 -2.03 2.17 3.20
CA MET A 24 -2.25 0.82 2.68
C MET A 24 -1.66 0.61 1.28
N ALA A 25 -1.76 1.60 0.40
CA ALA A 25 -1.11 1.55 -0.90
C ALA A 25 0.42 1.45 -0.76
N LEU A 26 1.03 2.28 0.08
CA LEU A 26 2.47 2.27 0.34
C LEU A 26 2.92 0.93 0.93
N TYR A 27 2.21 0.44 1.95
CA TYR A 27 2.47 -0.85 2.59
C TYR A 27 2.40 -1.99 1.57
N MET A 28 1.30 -2.08 0.82
CA MET A 28 1.10 -3.14 -0.17
C MET A 28 2.17 -3.09 -1.26
N ALA A 29 2.57 -1.89 -1.70
CA ALA A 29 3.59 -1.75 -2.73
C ALA A 29 4.96 -2.25 -2.27
N ILE A 30 5.34 -1.96 -1.01
CA ILE A 30 6.59 -2.46 -0.43
C ILE A 30 6.56 -3.98 -0.29
N VAL A 31 5.45 -4.54 0.18
CA VAL A 31 5.34 -5.99 0.36
C VAL A 31 5.38 -6.72 -0.98
N LEU A 32 4.59 -6.29 -1.97
CA LEU A 32 4.63 -6.91 -3.30
C LEU A 32 5.99 -6.75 -3.98
N LEU A 33 6.69 -5.64 -3.76
CA LEU A 33 8.06 -5.46 -4.25
C LEU A 33 9.02 -6.47 -3.60
N ALA A 34 8.86 -6.73 -2.30
CA ALA A 34 9.64 -7.74 -1.57
C ALA A 34 9.30 -9.18 -2.01
N VAL A 35 8.03 -9.45 -2.36
CA VAL A 35 7.60 -10.73 -2.94
C VAL A 35 8.28 -10.95 -4.30
N LEU A 36 8.21 -9.96 -5.21
CA LEU A 36 8.84 -10.06 -6.52
C LEU A 36 10.35 -10.23 -6.44
N ALA A 37 11.01 -9.52 -5.51
CA ALA A 37 12.46 -9.62 -5.32
C ALA A 37 12.91 -10.95 -4.68
N GLY A 38 11.99 -11.70 -4.07
CA GLY A 38 12.27 -12.98 -3.42
C GLY A 38 11.81 -14.20 -4.21
N ALA A 39 11.08 -14.02 -5.31
CA ALA A 39 10.69 -15.12 -6.19
C ALA A 39 11.90 -15.52 -7.06
N GLU A 40 12.56 -16.62 -6.73
CA GLU A 40 13.65 -17.19 -7.56
C GLU A 40 13.10 -17.62 -8.92
N PRO A 41 13.83 -17.43 -10.03
CA PRO A 41 13.52 -18.03 -11.31
C PRO A 41 14.05 -19.47 -11.38
N SER A 42 13.50 -20.41 -10.60
CA SER A 42 13.60 -21.82 -11.01
C SER A 42 12.63 -21.98 -12.19
N VAL A 43 13.19 -22.18 -13.37
CA VAL A 43 12.58 -21.90 -14.70
C VAL A 43 11.33 -22.75 -15.01
N ALA A 44 10.86 -23.61 -14.11
CA ALA A 44 9.70 -24.49 -14.32
C ALA A 44 8.48 -24.16 -13.45
N ASP A 45 8.63 -23.57 -12.26
CA ASP A 45 7.51 -23.36 -11.31
C ASP A 45 7.04 -21.89 -11.22
N VAL A 46 7.88 -20.97 -11.68
CA VAL A 46 7.73 -19.52 -11.42
C VAL A 46 6.70 -18.86 -12.32
N GLU A 47 6.52 -19.38 -13.53
CA GLU A 47 5.50 -18.92 -14.48
C GLU A 47 4.07 -19.18 -13.96
N ASP A 48 3.88 -20.28 -13.21
CA ASP A 48 2.59 -20.65 -12.63
C ASP A 48 2.37 -20.10 -11.20
N GLU A 49 3.45 -19.89 -10.44
CA GLU A 49 3.36 -19.48 -9.02
C GLU A 49 3.28 -17.96 -8.82
N LEU A 50 4.02 -17.14 -9.57
CA LEU A 50 4.02 -15.67 -9.41
C LEU A 50 2.63 -15.04 -9.51
N PRO A 51 1.80 -15.37 -10.53
CA PRO A 51 0.44 -14.83 -10.65
C PRO A 51 -0.49 -15.26 -9.52
N ARG A 52 -0.14 -16.31 -8.76
CA ARG A 52 -0.91 -16.76 -7.57
C ARG A 52 -0.37 -16.15 -6.29
N LEU A 53 0.94 -15.94 -6.21
CA LEU A 53 1.64 -15.45 -5.02
C LEU A 53 1.29 -13.99 -4.73
N ILE A 54 1.16 -13.16 -5.76
CA ILE A 54 0.78 -11.74 -5.64
C ILE A 54 -0.61 -11.57 -5.04
N PRO A 55 -1.70 -12.11 -5.64
CA PRO A 55 -3.03 -11.97 -5.08
C PRO A 55 -3.17 -12.73 -3.76
N GLY A 56 -2.53 -13.89 -3.60
CA GLY A 56 -2.53 -14.64 -2.34
C GLY A 56 -1.93 -13.85 -1.18
N THR A 57 -0.77 -13.23 -1.40
CA THR A 57 -0.12 -12.37 -0.39
C THR A 57 -0.96 -11.13 -0.11
N ALA A 58 -1.47 -10.46 -1.15
CA ALA A 58 -2.29 -9.27 -1.00
C ALA A 58 -3.58 -9.54 -0.19
N ILE A 59 -4.27 -10.65 -0.48
CA ILE A 59 -5.48 -11.07 0.24
C ILE A 59 -5.15 -11.37 1.71
N GLY A 60 -4.11 -12.17 1.98
CA GLY A 60 -3.73 -12.52 3.35
C GLY A 60 -3.40 -11.30 4.20
N LEU A 61 -2.61 -10.37 3.66
CA LEU A 61 -2.21 -9.14 4.36
C LEU A 61 -3.37 -8.16 4.52
N MET A 62 -4.22 -8.04 3.50
CA MET A 62 -5.42 -7.21 3.58
C MET A 62 -6.35 -7.71 4.69
N LEU A 63 -6.61 -9.01 4.74
CA LEU A 63 -7.44 -9.60 5.79
C LEU A 63 -6.83 -9.39 7.17
N ALA A 64 -5.51 -9.59 7.32
CA ALA A 64 -4.81 -9.33 8.57
C ALA A 64 -4.94 -7.86 9.01
N HIS A 65 -4.84 -6.92 8.07
CA HIS A 65 -4.94 -5.51 8.37
C HIS A 65 -6.37 -5.10 8.73
N VAL A 66 -7.38 -5.54 7.96
CA VAL A 66 -8.79 -5.31 8.27
C VAL A 66 -9.13 -5.91 9.64
N PHE A 67 -8.61 -7.10 9.95
CA PHE A 67 -8.77 -7.72 11.26
C PHE A 67 -8.14 -6.88 12.38
N ALA A 68 -6.88 -6.48 12.25
CA ALA A 68 -6.17 -5.68 13.24
C ALA A 68 -6.83 -4.30 13.47
N PHE A 69 -7.21 -3.63 12.39
CA PHE A 69 -7.96 -2.37 12.43
C PHE A 69 -9.30 -2.54 13.14
N SER A 70 -10.05 -3.59 12.78
CA SER A 70 -11.33 -3.90 13.42
C SER A 70 -11.18 -4.16 14.91
N LEU A 71 -10.17 -4.93 15.30
CA LEU A 71 -9.88 -5.23 16.70
C LEU A 71 -9.49 -3.97 17.47
N SER A 72 -8.62 -3.12 16.91
CA SER A 72 -8.23 -1.84 17.51
C SER A 72 -9.44 -0.91 17.70
N HIS A 73 -10.37 -0.89 16.75
CA HIS A 73 -11.58 -0.08 16.86
C HIS A 73 -12.50 -0.57 17.98
N VAL A 74 -12.64 -1.89 18.16
CA VAL A 74 -13.43 -2.46 19.25
C VAL A 74 -12.76 -2.19 20.60
N THR A 75 -11.45 -2.42 20.73
CA THR A 75 -10.73 -2.31 22.01
C THR A 75 -10.50 -0.88 22.49
N VAL A 76 -10.38 0.09 21.57
CA VAL A 76 -10.09 1.50 21.91
C VAL A 76 -11.36 2.36 21.95
N MET A 77 -12.45 1.97 21.27
CA MET A 77 -13.58 2.88 21.01
C MET A 77 -14.97 2.44 21.50
N ASP A 78 -15.10 1.34 22.26
CA ASP A 78 -16.37 0.89 22.86
C ASP A 78 -17.02 1.90 23.86
N ALA A 79 -16.45 3.10 24.03
CA ALA A 79 -17.05 4.19 24.79
C ALA A 79 -18.00 5.11 23.97
N GLY A 80 -18.23 4.93 22.66
CA GLY A 80 -19.10 5.87 21.92
C GLY A 80 -19.62 5.48 20.54
N GLY A 81 -20.87 4.99 20.50
CA GLY A 81 -21.92 5.45 19.56
C GLY A 81 -21.97 4.94 18.11
N VAL A 82 -23.18 4.55 17.68
CA VAL A 82 -23.59 4.03 16.36
C VAL A 82 -23.22 4.93 15.16
N SER A 83 -22.93 6.22 15.38
CA SER A 83 -22.54 7.19 14.33
C SER A 83 -21.20 6.90 13.66
N ARG A 84 -20.35 6.03 14.24
CA ARG A 84 -19.01 5.73 13.71
C ARG A 84 -18.91 4.50 12.81
N ARG A 85 -20.00 3.74 12.63
CA ARG A 85 -20.00 2.56 11.74
C ARG A 85 -19.80 2.95 10.28
N GLY A 86 -20.36 4.10 9.86
CA GLY A 86 -20.18 4.65 8.51
C GLY A 86 -18.71 5.00 8.24
N GLU A 87 -18.12 5.81 9.12
CA GLU A 87 -16.71 6.22 9.05
C GLU A 87 -15.74 5.02 9.02
N ARG A 88 -16.02 3.98 9.83
CA ARG A 88 -15.26 2.72 9.81
C ARG A 88 -15.33 2.02 8.44
N LEU A 89 -16.52 1.95 7.84
CA LEU A 89 -16.70 1.32 6.53
C LEU A 89 -16.04 2.13 5.41
N GLU A 90 -16.10 3.45 5.47
CA GLU A 90 -15.43 4.34 4.51
C GLU A 90 -13.91 4.19 4.60
N THR A 91 -13.36 4.11 5.81
CA THR A 91 -11.93 3.88 6.04
C THR A 91 -11.48 2.51 5.50
N ILE A 92 -12.22 1.44 5.82
CA ILE A 92 -11.98 0.11 5.25
C ILE A 92 -12.08 0.15 3.72
N GLY A 93 -13.04 0.89 3.17
CA GLY A 93 -13.20 1.09 1.74
C GLY A 93 -11.98 1.76 1.10
N ALA A 94 -11.41 2.77 1.74
CA ALA A 94 -10.18 3.43 1.26
C ALA A 94 -8.96 2.51 1.34
N MET A 95 -8.81 1.73 2.42
CA MET A 95 -7.75 0.71 2.55
C MET A 95 -7.83 -0.32 1.42
N LEU A 96 -9.03 -0.87 1.18
CA LEU A 96 -9.27 -1.85 0.12
C LEU A 96 -8.98 -1.25 -1.25
N THR A 97 -9.47 -0.03 -1.51
CA THR A 97 -9.23 0.67 -2.78
C THR A 97 -7.74 0.88 -3.02
N GLY A 98 -7.00 1.33 -2.00
CA GLY A 98 -5.56 1.54 -2.07
C GLY A 98 -4.82 0.25 -2.43
N ALA A 99 -5.10 -0.85 -1.74
CA ALA A 99 -4.43 -2.12 -2.03
C ALA A 99 -4.83 -2.74 -3.36
N VAL A 100 -6.12 -2.73 -3.73
CA VAL A 100 -6.58 -3.26 -5.02
C VAL A 100 -5.93 -2.50 -6.17
N ALA A 101 -5.81 -1.18 -6.07
CA ALA A 101 -5.10 -0.38 -7.06
C ALA A 101 -3.64 -0.80 -7.21
N VAL A 102 -2.95 -1.08 -6.10
CA VAL A 102 -1.55 -1.52 -6.12
C VAL A 102 -1.39 -2.93 -6.69
N VAL A 103 -2.27 -3.87 -6.33
CA VAL A 103 -2.28 -5.22 -6.90
C VAL A 103 -2.49 -5.15 -8.42
N ALA A 104 -3.45 -4.35 -8.89
CA ALA A 104 -3.69 -4.17 -10.32
C ALA A 104 -2.47 -3.60 -11.04
N VAL A 105 -1.76 -2.65 -10.42
CA VAL A 105 -0.51 -2.09 -10.97
C VAL A 105 0.61 -3.15 -11.03
N ALA A 106 0.70 -4.01 -10.02
CA ALA A 106 1.69 -5.09 -9.98
C ALA A 106 1.41 -6.20 -11.00
N GLU A 107 0.14 -6.55 -11.19
CA GLU A 107 -0.28 -7.60 -12.13
C GLU A 107 -0.29 -7.14 -13.59
N ALA A 108 -0.51 -5.85 -13.86
CA ALA A 108 -0.65 -5.35 -15.22
C ALA A 108 0.52 -5.76 -16.15
N PRO A 109 1.81 -5.65 -15.78
CA PRO A 109 2.90 -6.15 -16.61
C PRO A 109 2.90 -7.66 -16.80
N LEU A 110 2.54 -8.43 -15.77
CA LEU A 110 2.49 -9.91 -15.82
C LEU A 110 1.41 -10.42 -16.79
N LEU A 111 0.36 -9.64 -17.01
CA LEU A 111 -0.72 -9.97 -17.95
C LEU A 111 -0.45 -9.47 -19.38
N LEU A 112 0.44 -8.49 -19.55
CA LEU A 112 0.68 -7.81 -20.83
C LEU A 112 2.01 -8.20 -21.49
N ILE A 113 2.92 -8.82 -20.75
CA ILE A 113 4.28 -9.15 -21.21
C ILE A 113 4.49 -10.66 -21.05
N ASP A 114 4.68 -11.36 -22.16
CA ASP A 114 4.84 -12.83 -22.18
C ASP A 114 6.15 -13.32 -21.50
N ASP A 115 7.15 -12.45 -21.44
CA ASP A 115 8.44 -12.72 -20.78
C ASP A 115 8.33 -12.40 -19.29
N ILE A 116 8.18 -13.43 -18.44
CA ILE A 116 8.00 -13.30 -16.98
C ILE A 116 9.11 -12.47 -16.33
N ALA A 117 10.38 -12.64 -16.73
CA ALA A 117 11.50 -11.92 -16.13
C ALA A 117 11.41 -10.42 -16.45
N ARG A 118 11.06 -10.09 -17.70
CA ARG A 118 10.81 -8.71 -18.12
C ARG A 118 9.57 -8.14 -17.46
N ALA A 119 8.50 -8.91 -17.37
CA ALA A 119 7.26 -8.52 -16.72
C ALA A 119 7.46 -8.19 -15.23
N ALA A 120 8.20 -9.05 -14.50
CA ALA A 120 8.55 -8.84 -13.10
C ALA A 120 9.42 -7.58 -12.89
N THR A 121 10.33 -7.29 -13.83
CA THR A 121 11.12 -6.05 -13.81
C THR A 121 10.23 -4.81 -13.94
N TRP A 122 9.30 -4.81 -14.89
CA TRP A 122 8.35 -3.71 -15.06
C TRP A 122 7.40 -3.56 -13.87
N ALA A 123 6.89 -4.67 -13.33
CA ALA A 123 6.07 -4.66 -12.13
C ALA A 123 6.82 -4.04 -10.95
N SER A 124 8.09 -4.39 -10.75
CA SER A 124 8.96 -3.80 -9.72
C SER A 124 9.14 -2.29 -9.93
N MET A 125 9.37 -1.84 -11.17
CA MET A 125 9.50 -0.41 -11.48
C MET A 125 8.21 0.35 -11.20
N PHE A 126 7.05 -0.21 -11.55
CA PHE A 126 5.75 0.41 -11.25
C PHE A 126 5.46 0.47 -9.75
N LEU A 127 5.80 -0.58 -9.00
CA LEU A 127 5.68 -0.56 -7.54
C LEU A 127 6.58 0.50 -6.90
N VAL A 128 7.83 0.65 -7.36
CA VAL A 128 8.71 1.75 -6.92
C VAL A 128 8.12 3.11 -7.27
N ALA A 129 7.51 3.26 -8.45
CA ALA A 129 6.84 4.49 -8.85
C ALA A 129 5.63 4.80 -7.94
N VAL A 130 4.85 3.79 -7.55
CA VAL A 130 3.74 3.94 -6.58
C VAL A 130 4.27 4.36 -5.21
N ILE A 131 5.34 3.74 -4.70
CA ILE A 131 6.00 4.12 -3.45
C ILE A 131 6.44 5.59 -3.50
N ALA A 132 7.10 6.00 -4.59
CA ALA A 132 7.57 7.36 -4.76
C ALA A 132 6.39 8.36 -4.84
N ALA A 133 5.35 8.03 -5.61
CA ALA A 133 4.17 8.87 -5.79
C ALA A 133 3.38 9.06 -4.48
N THR A 134 3.16 7.98 -3.74
CA THR A 134 2.46 8.03 -2.44
C THR A 134 3.25 8.82 -1.40
N ALA A 135 4.56 8.60 -1.29
CA ALA A 135 5.43 9.35 -0.39
C ALA A 135 5.49 10.84 -0.75
N TRP A 136 5.61 11.15 -2.04
CA TRP A 136 5.58 12.53 -2.52
C TRP A 136 4.25 13.20 -2.21
N TYR A 137 3.14 12.54 -2.52
CA TYR A 137 1.80 13.06 -2.25
C TYR A 137 1.61 13.34 -0.76
N ALA A 138 1.97 12.39 0.11
CA ALA A 138 1.90 12.55 1.57
C ALA A 138 2.73 13.75 2.07
N ALA A 139 3.96 13.93 1.57
CA ALA A 139 4.78 15.07 1.94
C ALA A 139 4.18 16.41 1.47
N ARG A 140 3.56 16.41 0.28
CA ARG A 140 2.96 17.60 -0.32
C ARG A 140 1.67 18.02 0.37
N THR A 141 0.83 17.06 0.78
CA THR A 141 -0.39 17.35 1.56
C THR A 141 -0.06 17.82 2.98
N ALA A 142 1.05 17.38 3.55
CA ALA A 142 1.58 17.90 4.82
C ALA A 142 2.19 19.31 4.74
N GLY A 143 2.07 20.01 3.60
CA GLY A 143 2.57 21.38 3.42
C GLY A 143 4.09 21.50 3.20
N SER A 144 4.80 20.39 2.95
CA SER A 144 6.25 20.42 2.71
C SER A 144 6.60 21.15 1.41
N SER A 145 7.67 21.96 1.45
CA SER A 145 8.23 22.55 0.23
C SER A 145 8.71 21.48 -0.76
N ARG A 146 8.77 21.79 -2.06
CA ARG A 146 9.16 20.81 -3.10
C ARG A 146 10.49 20.11 -2.80
N ARG A 147 11.50 20.84 -2.30
CA ARG A 147 12.81 20.29 -1.95
C ARG A 147 12.73 19.32 -0.76
N ARG A 148 11.94 19.67 0.27
CA ARG A 148 11.73 18.79 1.43
C ARG A 148 10.95 17.53 1.05
N ALA A 149 9.93 17.67 0.20
CA ALA A 149 9.18 16.54 -0.32
C ALA A 149 10.07 15.60 -1.13
N LEU A 150 11.00 16.13 -1.95
CA LEU A 150 11.94 15.30 -2.71
C LEU A 150 12.86 14.50 -1.78
N GLY A 151 13.42 15.16 -0.76
CA GLY A 151 14.26 14.50 0.23
C GLY A 151 13.50 13.42 1.02
N TYR A 152 12.25 13.69 1.40
CA TYR A 152 11.40 12.71 2.06
C TYR A 152 11.09 11.50 1.17
N THR A 153 10.66 11.74 -0.08
CA THR A 153 10.39 10.66 -1.04
C THR A 153 11.62 9.80 -1.28
N ALA A 154 12.80 10.43 -1.45
CA ALA A 154 14.05 9.70 -1.61
C ALA A 154 14.35 8.82 -0.37
N ALA A 155 14.17 9.36 0.84
CA ALA A 155 14.37 8.59 2.07
C ALA A 155 13.41 7.39 2.18
N VAL A 156 12.14 7.55 1.81
CA VAL A 156 11.16 6.46 1.80
C VAL A 156 11.52 5.39 0.78
N VAL A 157 11.94 5.75 -0.44
CA VAL A 157 12.38 4.79 -1.46
C VAL A 157 13.62 4.01 -1.01
N VAL A 158 14.59 4.68 -0.37
CA VAL A 158 15.76 4.03 0.21
C VAL A 158 15.36 3.05 1.31
N ALA A 159 14.48 3.46 2.23
CA ALA A 159 13.99 2.59 3.29
C ALA A 159 13.24 1.36 2.73
N ALA A 160 12.39 1.56 1.72
CA ALA A 160 11.69 0.45 1.04
C ALA A 160 12.68 -0.52 0.39
N THR A 161 13.72 0.00 -0.26
CA THR A 161 14.78 -0.82 -0.87
C THR A 161 15.54 -1.61 0.18
N ALA A 162 15.81 -1.01 1.36
CA ALA A 162 16.43 -1.72 2.47
C ALA A 162 15.55 -2.86 3.01
N VAL A 163 14.23 -2.67 3.12
CA VAL A 163 13.28 -3.73 3.50
C VAL A 163 13.34 -4.90 2.50
N VAL A 164 13.33 -4.58 1.21
CA VAL A 164 13.45 -5.59 0.14
C VAL A 164 14.78 -6.33 0.24
N ALA A 165 15.89 -5.60 0.41
CA ALA A 165 17.22 -6.20 0.55
C ALA A 165 17.30 -7.15 1.76
N VAL A 166 16.71 -6.79 2.90
CA VAL A 166 16.62 -7.67 4.07
C VAL A 166 15.83 -8.94 3.73
N LYS A 167 14.70 -8.83 3.03
CA LYS A 167 13.92 -10.01 2.63
C LYS A 167 14.71 -10.93 1.70
N SER A 168 15.42 -10.37 0.73
CA SER A 168 16.28 -11.14 -0.19
C SER A 168 17.42 -11.82 0.57
N LEU A 169 18.04 -11.13 1.55
CA LEU A 169 19.08 -11.70 2.41
C LEU A 169 18.59 -12.91 3.22
N LEU A 170 17.37 -12.82 3.75
CA LEU A 170 16.74 -13.87 4.55
C LEU A 170 16.15 -15.01 3.71
N GLY A 171 15.88 -14.77 2.43
CA GLY A 171 15.37 -15.76 1.49
C GLY A 171 16.38 -16.87 1.18
N GLY A 172 17.66 -16.66 1.49
CA GLY A 172 18.72 -17.61 1.18
C GLY A 172 18.99 -17.68 -0.32
N HIS A 173 19.54 -16.61 -0.89
CA HIS A 173 20.27 -16.66 -2.17
C HIS A 173 21.36 -17.73 -2.19
#